data_AF-A0A382JUG2-F1
#
_entry.id   AF-A0A382JUG2-F1
#
_cell.length_a   1.000
_cell.length_b   1.000
_cell.length_c   1.000
_cell.angle_alpha   90.00
_cell.angle_beta   90.00
_cell.angle_gamma   90.00
#
_symmetry.space_group_name_H-M   'P 1'
#
loop_
_entity.id
_entity.type
_entity.pdbx_description
1 polymer ?
#
loop_
_entity_poly.entity_id
_entity_poly.type
_entity_poly.pdbx_seq_one_letter_code
_entity_poly.pdbx_strand_id
1 'polypeptide(L)'
;MKRELPQIYQRYLETRREAHLDSEGREALTWRGFWIGIFLSFFLAIGAPFGNMIIRGSYMSLDFSTPGAIFLFLLLIGVLNLLFKWGAVSLGRAGLLAIVSSVGIVNAGWPLQTLDFASPAVALGIFLLVSCWLNVAATLRGTSLALNRSELVLVYAMLLIVSALCTMGLSEQILPIITAIFYFASPQNHWQEKLFPHLPRRLLVDDGTGSRLF
;
A
#
# COMPACT_ATOMS: atom_id res chain seq x y z
N MET A 1 18.44 -43.19 -25.18
CA MET A 1 17.04 -43.20 -24.68
C MET A 1 16.62 -41.77 -24.39
N LYS A 2 15.64 -41.23 -25.13
CA LYS A 2 14.98 -39.98 -24.74
C LYS A 2 14.17 -40.27 -23.49
N ARG A 3 14.55 -39.68 -22.35
CA ARG A 3 13.78 -39.80 -21.11
C ARG A 3 12.58 -38.86 -21.24
N GLU A 4 11.47 -39.39 -21.72
CA GLU A 4 10.22 -38.64 -21.78
C GLU A 4 9.53 -38.69 -20.42
N LEU A 5 9.05 -37.54 -19.96
CA LEU A 5 8.31 -37.43 -18.71
C LEU A 5 7.03 -38.28 -18.80
N PRO A 6 6.66 -39.04 -17.74
CA PRO A 6 5.42 -39.82 -17.73
C PRO A 6 4.19 -38.97 -18.04
N GLN A 7 3.19 -39.53 -18.75
CA GLN A 7 2.01 -38.81 -19.24
C GLN A 7 1.22 -38.05 -18.16
N ILE A 8 1.21 -38.55 -16.92
CA ILE A 8 0.58 -37.87 -15.78
C ILE A 8 1.22 -36.50 -15.52
N TYR A 9 2.55 -36.42 -15.61
CA TYR A 9 3.26 -35.16 -15.45
C TYR A 9 3.11 -34.26 -16.66
N GLN A 10 3.02 -34.82 -17.88
CA GLN A 10 2.76 -34.02 -19.09
C GLN A 10 1.42 -33.31 -19.01
N ARG A 11 0.36 -34.04 -18.61
CA ARG A 11 -0.98 -33.46 -18.45
C ARG A 11 -1.03 -32.39 -17.36
N TYR A 12 -0.35 -32.62 -16.23
CA TYR A 12 -0.20 -31.62 -15.16
C TYR A 12 0.57 -30.37 -15.63
N LEU A 13 1.63 -30.56 -16.41
CA LEU A 13 2.43 -29.46 -16.96
C LEU A 13 1.65 -28.67 -18.00
N GLU A 14 0.86 -29.31 -18.86
CA GLU A 14 -0.02 -28.66 -19.85
C GLU A 14 -1.10 -27.82 -19.18
N THR A 15 -1.83 -28.36 -18.19
CA THR A 15 -2.84 -27.59 -17.43
C THR A 15 -2.22 -26.42 -16.67
N ARG A 16 -0.97 -26.57 -16.20
CA ARG A 16 -0.22 -25.49 -15.54
C ARG A 16 0.25 -24.42 -16.54
N ARG A 17 0.53 -24.79 -17.79
CA ARG A 17 0.99 -23.90 -18.87
C ARG A 17 -0.14 -23.00 -19.37
N GLU A 18 -1.34 -23.56 -19.51
CA GLU A 18 -2.52 -22.83 -20.01
C GLU A 18 -3.10 -21.82 -19.01
N ALA A 19 -2.90 -22.02 -17.71
CA ALA A 19 -3.57 -21.18 -16.73
C ALA A 19 -3.07 -19.72 -16.69
N HIS A 20 -1.79 -19.43 -17.01
CA HIS A 20 -1.21 -18.12 -16.67
C HIS A 20 0.01 -17.63 -17.46
N LEU A 21 0.47 -18.33 -18.50
CA LEU A 21 1.68 -17.92 -19.23
C LEU A 21 1.33 -17.11 -20.49
N ASP A 22 2.04 -16.00 -20.73
CA ASP A 22 2.06 -15.31 -22.02
C ASP A 22 2.63 -16.25 -23.10
N SER A 23 2.48 -15.88 -24.37
CA SER A 23 3.02 -16.57 -25.56
C SER A 23 4.47 -17.03 -25.45
N GLU A 24 5.29 -16.40 -24.59
CA GLU A 24 6.68 -16.77 -24.29
C GLU A 24 6.88 -17.68 -23.06
N GLY A 25 5.83 -18.16 -22.40
CA GLY A 25 5.96 -19.04 -21.24
C GLY A 25 6.29 -18.33 -19.92
N ARG A 26 6.03 -17.02 -19.81
CA ARG A 26 6.22 -16.21 -18.57
C ARG A 26 4.88 -15.89 -17.94
N GLU A 27 4.77 -15.94 -16.61
CA GLU A 27 3.53 -15.49 -15.94
C GLU A 27 3.28 -14.01 -16.27
N ALA A 28 2.17 -13.72 -16.95
CA ALA A 28 1.89 -12.37 -17.43
C ALA A 28 1.49 -11.46 -16.26
N LEU A 29 2.27 -10.41 -16.03
CA LEU A 29 1.91 -9.33 -15.11
C LEU A 29 0.72 -8.56 -15.67
N THR A 30 -0.36 -8.44 -14.91
CA THR A 30 -1.52 -7.63 -15.32
C THR A 30 -1.59 -6.32 -14.54
N TRP A 31 -2.39 -5.38 -15.06
CA TRP A 31 -2.62 -4.09 -14.41
C TRP A 31 -3.19 -4.19 -12.99
N ARG A 32 -3.84 -5.32 -12.66
CA ARG A 32 -4.50 -5.56 -11.36
C ARG A 32 -3.47 -5.58 -10.22
N GLY A 33 -2.34 -6.24 -10.46
CA GLY A 33 -1.19 -6.24 -9.55
C GLY A 33 -0.67 -4.83 -9.30
N PHE A 34 -0.57 -4.00 -10.33
CA PHE A 34 -0.14 -2.60 -10.19
C PHE A 34 -1.17 -1.75 -9.44
N TRP A 35 -2.47 -1.89 -9.73
CA TRP A 35 -3.54 -1.17 -9.03
C TRP A 35 -3.48 -1.40 -7.51
N ILE A 36 -3.44 -2.68 -7.11
CA ILE A 36 -3.39 -3.06 -5.70
C ILE A 36 -2.03 -2.69 -5.09
N GLY A 37 -0.92 -2.95 -5.81
CA GLY A 37 0.43 -2.69 -5.33
C GLY A 37 0.73 -1.21 -5.12
N ILE A 38 0.34 -0.34 -6.05
CA ILE A 38 0.53 1.11 -5.95
C ILE A 38 -0.24 1.66 -4.76
N PHE A 39 -1.52 1.30 -4.64
CA PHE A 39 -2.34 1.77 -3.53
C PHE A 39 -1.77 1.34 -2.17
N LEU A 40 -1.44 0.05 -2.01
CA LEU A 40 -0.93 -0.45 -0.73
C LEU A 40 0.45 0.12 -0.40
N SER A 41 1.30 0.35 -1.41
CA SER A 41 2.57 1.05 -1.26
C SER A 41 2.37 2.47 -0.73
N PHE A 42 1.48 3.23 -1.37
CA PHE A 42 1.13 4.58 -0.93
C PHE A 42 0.54 4.58 0.49
N PHE A 43 -0.37 3.65 0.76
CA PHE A 43 -1.02 3.52 2.06
C PHE A 43 -0.03 3.18 3.18
N LEU A 44 0.91 2.28 2.92
CA LEU A 44 1.97 1.92 3.88
C LEU A 44 2.93 3.10 4.11
N ALA A 45 3.31 3.81 3.04
CA ALA A 45 4.22 4.96 3.12
C ALA A 45 3.68 6.10 3.99
N ILE A 46 2.37 6.34 3.97
CA ILE A 46 1.72 7.33 4.84
C ILE A 46 1.35 6.74 6.21
N GLY A 47 0.97 5.46 6.25
CA GLY A 47 0.51 4.80 7.48
C GLY A 47 1.57 4.74 8.57
N ALA A 48 2.84 4.51 8.21
CA ALA A 48 3.95 4.46 9.17
C ALA A 48 4.15 5.81 9.91
N PRO A 49 4.38 6.95 9.23
CA PRO A 49 4.50 8.24 9.91
C PRO A 49 3.20 8.65 10.61
N PHE A 50 2.02 8.33 10.07
CA PHE A 50 0.74 8.60 10.74
C PHE A 50 0.63 7.87 12.09
N GLY A 51 1.00 6.59 12.13
CA GLY A 51 0.99 5.79 13.36
C GLY A 51 1.95 6.33 14.43
N ASN A 52 3.16 6.72 14.03
CA ASN A 52 4.18 7.20 14.95
C ASN A 52 3.97 8.65 15.39
N MET A 53 3.65 9.56 14.47
CA MET A 53 3.58 11.00 14.75
C MET A 53 2.20 11.45 15.27
N ILE A 54 1.11 10.89 14.73
CA ILE A 54 -0.26 11.35 15.05
C ILE A 54 -0.90 10.44 16.11
N ILE A 55 -0.97 9.13 15.85
CA ILE A 55 -1.60 8.18 16.79
C ILE A 55 -0.72 8.00 18.04
N ARG A 56 0.60 8.16 17.91
CA ARG A 56 1.60 7.84 18.95
C ARG A 56 1.43 6.41 19.46
N GLY A 57 1.23 5.49 18.52
CA GLY A 57 1.08 4.06 18.79
C GLY A 57 2.40 3.40 19.19
N SER A 58 2.34 2.10 19.47
CA SER A 58 3.55 1.30 19.67
C SER A 58 4.45 1.37 18.43
N TYR A 59 5.74 1.52 18.67
CA TYR A 59 6.81 1.63 17.67
C TYR A 59 7.09 0.33 16.88
N MET A 60 6.06 -0.44 16.55
CA MET A 60 6.17 -1.71 15.80
C MET A 60 6.68 -1.51 14.36
N SER A 61 6.60 -0.28 13.84
CA SER A 61 7.15 0.13 12.55
C SER A 61 8.59 0.68 12.63
N LEU A 62 9.14 0.91 13.82
CA LEU A 62 10.52 1.36 14.00
C LEU A 62 11.50 0.22 13.73
N ASP A 63 12.65 0.58 13.17
CA ASP A 63 13.73 -0.27 12.70
C ASP A 63 13.44 -1.14 11.47
N PHE A 64 12.31 -1.87 11.39
CA PHE A 64 11.94 -2.59 10.16
C PHE A 64 10.43 -2.87 10.08
N SER A 65 9.71 -2.28 9.12
CA SER A 65 8.27 -2.55 8.93
C SER A 65 7.95 -3.88 8.25
N THR A 66 8.92 -4.80 8.14
CA THR A 66 8.74 -6.14 7.57
C THR A 66 7.56 -6.91 8.20
N PRO A 67 7.35 -6.91 9.53
CA PRO A 67 6.16 -7.50 10.14
C PRO A 67 4.86 -6.80 9.70
N GLY A 68 4.87 -5.47 9.56
CA GLY A 68 3.74 -4.69 9.06
C GLY A 68 3.41 -4.98 7.59
N ALA A 69 4.42 -5.09 6.74
CA ALA A 69 4.28 -5.50 5.34
C ALA A 69 3.72 -6.93 5.22
N ILE A 70 4.21 -7.87 6.04
CA ILE A 70 3.69 -9.25 6.10
C ILE A 70 2.25 -9.27 6.62
N PHE A 71 1.93 -8.48 7.64
CA PHE A 71 0.57 -8.38 8.19
C PHE A 71 -0.42 -7.84 7.15
N LEU A 72 -0.09 -6.71 6.51
CA LEU A 72 -0.89 -6.17 5.42
C LEU A 72 -0.98 -7.16 4.24
N PHE A 73 0.12 -7.85 3.93
CA PHE A 73 0.11 -8.83 2.86
C PHE A 73 -0.82 -10.02 3.15
N LEU A 74 -0.67 -10.67 4.31
CA LEU A 74 -1.46 -11.86 4.64
C LEU A 74 -2.91 -11.52 4.95
N LEU A 75 -3.15 -10.50 5.76
CA LEU A 75 -4.48 -10.17 6.24
C LEU A 75 -5.24 -9.35 5.21
N LEU A 76 -4.67 -8.25 4.71
CA LEU A 76 -5.39 -7.39 3.78
C LEU A 76 -5.42 -8.00 2.37
N ILE A 77 -4.28 -8.35 1.78
CA ILE A 77 -4.27 -8.90 0.41
C ILE A 77 -4.86 -10.31 0.39
N GLY A 78 -4.56 -11.15 1.39
CA GLY A 78 -5.13 -12.49 1.48
C GLY A 78 -6.65 -12.47 1.55
N VAL A 79 -7.24 -11.63 2.42
CA VAL A 79 -8.70 -11.49 2.52
C VAL A 79 -9.29 -10.87 1.26
N LEU A 80 -8.70 -9.80 0.72
CA LEU A 80 -9.22 -9.16 -0.50
C LEU A 80 -9.18 -10.10 -1.70
N ASN A 81 -8.09 -10.84 -1.87
CA ASN A 81 -7.96 -11.82 -2.94
C ASN A 81 -9.00 -12.95 -2.79
N LEU A 82 -9.24 -13.41 -1.56
CA LEU A 82 -10.30 -14.38 -1.27
C LEU A 82 -11.69 -13.84 -1.64
N LEU A 83 -11.99 -12.60 -1.23
CA LEU A 83 -13.27 -11.95 -1.51
C LEU A 83 -13.48 -11.74 -3.01
N PHE A 84 -12.47 -11.30 -3.76
CA PHE A 84 -12.59 -11.12 -5.21
C PHE A 84 -12.72 -12.44 -5.97
N LYS A 85 -12.04 -13.51 -5.53
CA LYS A 85 -12.25 -14.87 -6.07
C LYS A 85 -13.66 -15.37 -5.81
N TRP A 86 -14.16 -15.19 -4.58
CA TRP A 86 -15.51 -15.59 -4.21
C TRP A 86 -16.58 -14.79 -4.97
N GLY A 87 -16.36 -13.48 -5.12
CA GLY A 87 -17.22 -12.57 -5.87
C GLY A 87 -17.26 -12.89 -7.37
N ALA A 88 -16.14 -13.29 -7.96
CA ALA A 88 -16.06 -13.60 -9.39
C ALA A 88 -16.82 -14.85 -9.82
N VAL A 89 -17.27 -15.70 -8.87
CA VAL A 89 -18.07 -16.90 -9.17
C VAL A 89 -19.45 -16.54 -9.72
N SER A 90 -20.03 -15.41 -9.31
CA SER A 90 -21.31 -14.96 -9.85
C SER A 90 -21.49 -13.46 -9.72
N LEU A 91 -22.18 -12.86 -10.70
CA LEU A 91 -22.47 -11.42 -10.69
C LEU A 91 -23.23 -10.98 -9.43
N GLY A 92 -24.10 -11.84 -8.89
CA GLY A 92 -24.81 -11.57 -7.64
C GLY A 92 -23.88 -11.45 -6.42
N ARG A 93 -22.84 -12.29 -6.33
CA ARG A 93 -21.86 -12.21 -5.23
C ARG A 93 -20.96 -10.99 -5.38
N ALA A 94 -20.51 -10.69 -6.59
CA ALA A 94 -19.75 -9.46 -6.86
C ALA A 94 -20.59 -8.21 -6.52
N GLY A 95 -21.86 -8.20 -6.93
CA GLY A 95 -22.80 -7.12 -6.62
C GLY A 95 -23.04 -6.96 -5.12
N LEU A 96 -23.16 -8.07 -4.37
CA LEU A 96 -23.27 -8.05 -2.91
C LEU A 96 -22.07 -7.37 -2.27
N LEU A 97 -20.84 -7.71 -2.66
CA LEU A 97 -19.63 -7.06 -2.13
C LEU A 97 -19.61 -5.55 -2.43
N ALA A 98 -20.00 -5.15 -3.64
CA ALA A 98 -20.07 -3.74 -4.02
C ALA A 98 -21.14 -2.98 -3.20
N ILE A 99 -22.32 -3.56 -3.01
CA ILE A 99 -23.39 -2.97 -2.19
C ILE A 99 -22.93 -2.84 -0.73
N VAL A 100 -22.38 -3.91 -0.15
CA VAL A 100 -21.91 -3.89 1.25
C VAL A 100 -20.83 -2.83 1.45
N SER A 101 -19.86 -2.72 0.54
CA SER A 101 -18.83 -1.67 0.62
C SER A 101 -19.41 -0.26 0.49
N SER A 102 -20.39 -0.06 -0.40
CA SER A 102 -21.06 1.24 -0.60
C SER A 102 -21.88 1.64 0.63
N VAL A 103 -22.64 0.70 1.19
CA VAL A 103 -23.41 0.90 2.43
C VAL A 103 -22.48 1.17 3.61
N GLY A 104 -21.36 0.46 3.71
CA GLY A 104 -20.37 0.68 4.77
C GLY A 104 -19.78 2.09 4.75
N ILE A 105 -19.39 2.59 3.56
CA ILE A 105 -18.87 3.96 3.38
C ILE A 105 -19.92 5.00 3.75
N VAL A 106 -21.15 4.82 3.28
CA VAL A 106 -22.23 5.77 3.57
C VAL A 106 -22.53 5.82 5.06
N ASN A 107 -22.64 4.67 5.75
CA ASN A 107 -22.89 4.66 7.19
C ASN A 107 -21.72 5.25 8.00
N ALA A 108 -20.48 4.95 7.62
CA ALA A 108 -19.30 5.47 8.32
C ALA A 108 -19.11 6.98 8.10
N GLY A 109 -19.53 7.49 6.94
CA GLY A 109 -19.35 8.88 6.54
C GLY A 109 -20.60 9.75 6.67
N TRP A 110 -21.70 9.27 7.24
CA TRP A 110 -22.94 10.06 7.33
C TRP A 110 -22.99 10.89 8.62
N PRO A 111 -23.25 12.21 8.56
CA PRO A 111 -23.39 13.05 7.36
C PRO A 111 -22.03 13.37 6.71
N LEU A 112 -21.97 13.41 5.37
CA LEU A 112 -20.73 13.51 4.55
C LEU A 112 -19.83 14.71 4.85
N GLN A 113 -20.32 15.67 5.63
CA GLN A 113 -19.60 16.87 6.08
C GLN A 113 -18.55 16.56 7.15
N THR A 114 -18.65 15.41 7.83
CA THR A 114 -17.69 14.98 8.86
C THR A 114 -16.55 14.13 8.29
N LEU A 115 -16.56 13.84 6.98
CA LEU A 115 -15.52 13.04 6.34
C LEU A 115 -14.21 13.82 6.23
N ASP A 116 -13.23 13.39 7.01
CA ASP A 116 -11.85 13.81 6.85
C ASP A 116 -11.18 13.03 5.72
N PHE A 117 -10.99 13.68 4.56
CA PHE A 117 -10.31 13.11 3.40
C PHE A 117 -8.82 12.83 3.64
N ALA A 118 -8.21 13.47 4.64
CA ALA A 118 -6.82 13.19 5.01
C ALA A 118 -6.69 11.92 5.86
N SER A 119 -7.81 11.39 6.38
CA SER A 119 -7.77 10.20 7.21
C SER A 119 -7.40 8.94 6.39
N PRO A 120 -6.44 8.11 6.87
CA PRO A 120 -6.09 6.86 6.19
C PRO A 120 -7.28 5.90 6.06
N ALA A 121 -8.21 5.91 7.02
CA ALA A 121 -9.40 5.07 7.00
C ALA A 121 -10.30 5.37 5.79
N VAL A 122 -10.48 6.65 5.44
CA VAL A 122 -11.27 7.06 4.28
C VAL A 122 -10.56 6.66 2.98
N ALA A 123 -9.25 6.83 2.89
CA ALA A 123 -8.48 6.40 1.72
C ALA A 123 -8.60 4.88 1.47
N LEU A 124 -8.47 4.07 2.53
CA LEU A 124 -8.69 2.62 2.45
C LEU A 124 -10.13 2.28 2.04
N GLY A 125 -11.11 2.96 2.64
CA GLY A 125 -12.52 2.77 2.32
C GLY A 125 -12.84 3.04 0.85
N ILE A 126 -12.35 4.16 0.30
CA ILE A 126 -12.53 4.52 -1.10
C ILE A 126 -11.88 3.49 -2.02
N PHE A 127 -10.66 3.06 -1.72
CA PHE A 127 -9.97 2.03 -2.48
C PHE A 127 -10.74 0.69 -2.49
N LEU A 128 -11.28 0.28 -1.35
CA LEU A 128 -12.09 -0.94 -1.26
C LEU A 128 -13.38 -0.82 -2.08
N LEU A 129 -14.08 0.32 -1.99
CA LEU A 129 -15.27 0.58 -2.78
C LEU A 129 -14.98 0.52 -4.28
N VAL A 130 -13.95 1.23 -4.74
CA VAL A 130 -13.53 1.24 -6.14
C VAL A 130 -13.14 -0.15 -6.59
N SER A 131 -12.37 -0.90 -5.79
CA SER A 131 -11.94 -2.26 -6.13
C SER A 131 -13.11 -3.25 -6.19
N CYS A 132 -14.12 -3.12 -5.34
CA CYS A 132 -15.34 -3.92 -5.41
C CYS A 132 -16.13 -3.65 -6.70
N TRP A 133 -16.28 -2.38 -7.09
CA TRP A 133 -16.95 -2.00 -8.34
C TRP A 133 -16.16 -2.43 -9.59
N LEU A 134 -14.83 -2.30 -9.55
CA LEU A 134 -13.95 -2.84 -10.60
C LEU A 134 -14.06 -4.36 -10.70
N ASN A 135 -14.21 -5.06 -9.57
CA ASN A 135 -14.42 -6.51 -9.58
C ASN A 135 -15.79 -6.90 -10.16
N VAL A 136 -16.85 -6.10 -9.94
CA VAL A 136 -18.15 -6.29 -10.62
C VAL A 136 -17.98 -6.13 -12.13
N ALA A 137 -17.32 -5.05 -12.57
CA ALA A 137 -17.06 -4.81 -13.99
C ALA A 137 -16.18 -5.91 -14.62
N ALA A 138 -15.20 -6.43 -13.89
CA ALA A 138 -14.39 -7.56 -14.32
C ALA A 138 -15.23 -8.85 -14.45
N THR A 139 -16.11 -9.11 -13.48
CA THR A 139 -17.00 -10.28 -13.45
C THR A 139 -17.98 -10.26 -14.62
N LEU A 140 -18.49 -9.08 -15.00
CA LEU A 140 -19.32 -8.90 -16.21
C LEU A 140 -18.59 -9.30 -17.49
N ARG A 141 -17.26 -9.15 -17.53
CA ARG A 141 -16.40 -9.53 -18.65
C ARG A 141 -15.88 -10.97 -18.55
N GLY A 142 -16.35 -11.76 -17.58
CA GLY A 142 -15.88 -13.12 -17.32
C GLY A 142 -14.47 -13.19 -16.70
N THR A 143 -14.02 -12.09 -16.07
CA THR A 143 -12.70 -11.98 -15.43
C THR A 143 -12.84 -11.62 -13.94
N SER A 144 -11.74 -11.50 -13.21
CA SER A 144 -11.75 -11.18 -11.77
C SER A 144 -10.63 -10.19 -11.44
N LEU A 145 -10.83 -9.38 -10.39
CA LEU A 145 -9.77 -8.57 -9.80
C LEU A 145 -8.86 -9.36 -8.85
N ALA A 146 -9.11 -10.67 -8.68
CA ALA A 146 -8.26 -11.57 -7.93
C ALA A 146 -6.84 -11.64 -8.52
N LEU A 147 -5.85 -11.63 -7.62
CA LEU A 147 -4.44 -11.66 -7.94
C LEU A 147 -3.93 -13.10 -8.13
N ASN A 148 -3.07 -13.25 -9.14
CA ASN A 148 -2.32 -14.45 -9.46
C ASN A 148 -1.02 -14.55 -8.65
N ARG A 149 -0.29 -15.66 -8.80
CA ARG A 149 0.95 -15.90 -8.02
C ARG A 149 2.02 -14.85 -8.31
N SER A 150 2.34 -14.59 -9.57
CA SER A 150 3.25 -13.50 -9.99
C SER A 150 2.83 -12.13 -9.48
N GLU A 151 1.54 -11.80 -9.54
CA GLU A 151 1.05 -10.50 -9.08
C GLU A 151 1.11 -10.36 -7.55
N LEU A 152 0.87 -11.44 -6.81
CA LEU A 152 1.09 -11.47 -5.37
C LEU A 152 2.57 -11.26 -5.04
N VAL A 153 3.48 -11.91 -5.77
CA VAL A 153 4.93 -11.70 -5.60
C VAL A 153 5.31 -10.26 -5.96
N LEU A 154 4.74 -9.68 -7.02
CA LEU A 154 4.94 -8.28 -7.39
C LEU A 154 4.52 -7.35 -6.24
N VAL A 155 3.28 -7.48 -5.77
CA VAL A 155 2.76 -6.62 -4.70
C VAL A 155 3.59 -6.80 -3.42
N TYR A 156 3.98 -8.03 -3.11
CA TYR A 156 4.88 -8.31 -1.99
C TYR A 156 6.23 -7.59 -2.14
N ALA A 157 6.86 -7.67 -3.31
CA ALA A 157 8.12 -6.99 -3.59
C ALA A 157 7.99 -5.47 -3.48
N MET A 158 6.91 -4.89 -4.02
CA MET A 158 6.61 -3.46 -3.88
C MET A 158 6.49 -3.05 -2.41
N LEU A 159 5.74 -3.83 -1.62
CA LEU A 159 5.57 -3.58 -0.19
C LEU A 159 6.88 -3.72 0.60
N LEU A 160 7.73 -4.70 0.26
CA LEU A 160 9.04 -4.83 0.90
C LEU A 160 9.95 -3.62 0.61
N ILE A 161 9.98 -3.16 -0.64
CA ILE A 161 10.78 -1.98 -1.03
C ILE A 161 10.30 -0.74 -0.27
N VAL A 162 8.99 -0.49 -0.25
CA VAL A 162 8.39 0.66 0.43
C VAL A 162 8.58 0.58 1.95
N SER A 163 8.40 -0.62 2.52
CA SER A 163 8.65 -0.90 3.93
C SER A 163 10.08 -0.55 4.36
N ALA A 164 11.06 -0.75 3.48
CA ALA A 164 12.45 -0.43 3.74
C ALA A 164 12.78 1.07 3.55
N LEU A 165 12.13 1.73 2.60
CA LEU A 165 12.43 3.13 2.25
C LEU A 165 11.67 4.16 3.09
N CYS A 166 10.36 3.96 3.32
CA CYS A 166 9.46 5.02 3.80
C CYS A 166 9.35 5.13 5.32
N THR A 167 9.98 4.24 6.09
CA THR A 167 10.00 4.29 7.57
C THR A 167 11.26 5.04 8.05
N MET A 168 12.21 4.34 8.67
CA MET A 168 13.43 4.92 9.20
C MET A 168 14.36 5.47 8.12
N GLY A 169 14.34 4.91 6.91
CA GLY A 169 15.28 5.28 5.85
C GLY A 169 15.07 6.69 5.26
N LEU A 170 13.85 7.24 5.37
CA LEU A 170 13.51 8.52 4.74
C LEU A 170 12.63 9.38 5.63
N SER A 171 11.39 8.97 5.89
CA SER A 171 10.36 9.87 6.45
C SER A 171 10.66 10.28 7.89
N GLU A 172 11.13 9.34 8.73
CA GLU A 172 11.46 9.63 10.12
C GLU A 172 12.78 10.38 10.30
N GLN A 173 13.69 10.32 9.34
CA GLN A 173 14.99 10.99 9.43
C GLN A 173 14.95 12.37 8.77
N ILE A 174 14.36 12.50 7.60
CA ILE A 174 14.40 13.76 6.83
C ILE A 174 13.75 14.88 7.61
N LEU A 175 12.57 14.65 8.20
CA LEU A 175 11.83 15.72 8.87
C LEU A 175 12.60 16.29 10.08
N PRO A 176 13.13 15.47 11.02
CA PRO A 176 14.03 15.97 12.06
C PRO A 176 15.32 16.58 11.53
N ILE A 177 15.92 16.03 10.46
CA ILE A 177 17.19 16.56 9.91
C ILE A 177 17.00 17.98 9.35
N ILE A 178 15.92 18.23 8.60
CA ILE A 178 15.68 19.54 7.99
C ILE A 178 15.19 20.59 9.00
N THR A 179 14.66 20.17 10.15
CA THR A 179 14.23 21.07 11.25
C THR A 179 15.27 21.19 12.36
N ALA A 180 16.24 20.27 12.46
CA ALA A 180 17.25 20.21 13.51
C ALA A 180 18.03 21.51 13.67
N ILE A 181 18.30 22.21 12.56
CA ILE A 181 19.03 23.49 12.60
C ILE A 181 18.29 24.56 13.40
N PHE A 182 16.95 24.54 13.41
CA PHE A 182 16.13 25.45 14.21
C PHE A 182 16.00 24.97 15.65
N TYR A 183 15.80 23.65 15.83
CA TYR A 183 15.61 23.06 17.15
C TYR A 183 16.87 23.16 18.03
N PHE A 184 18.05 22.87 17.47
CA PHE A 184 19.31 22.90 18.19
C PHE A 184 20.01 24.27 18.18
N ALA A 185 19.48 25.27 17.46
CA ALA A 185 20.01 26.62 17.52
C ALA A 185 19.85 27.20 18.93
N SER A 186 20.96 27.67 19.50
CA SER A 186 20.98 28.26 20.84
C SER A 186 21.80 29.55 20.85
N PRO A 187 21.56 30.45 21.82
CA PRO A 187 22.38 31.65 21.96
C PRO A 187 23.87 31.33 22.12
N GLN A 188 24.23 30.16 22.67
CA GLN A 188 25.62 29.76 22.93
C GLN A 188 26.34 29.28 21.66
N ASN A 189 25.62 28.67 20.70
CA ASN A 189 26.24 28.15 19.49
C ASN A 189 26.29 29.16 18.34
N HIS A 190 25.54 30.26 18.44
CA HIS A 190 25.46 31.34 17.45
C HIS A 190 25.13 30.85 16.03
N TRP A 191 24.42 29.72 15.90
CA TRP A 191 24.09 29.14 14.59
C TRP A 191 23.15 30.02 13.77
N GLN A 192 22.28 30.79 14.42
CA GLN A 192 21.40 31.75 13.75
C GLN A 192 22.18 32.83 12.99
N GLU A 193 23.30 33.28 13.53
CA GLU A 193 24.12 34.33 12.90
C GLU A 193 25.08 33.73 11.87
N LYS A 194 25.63 32.55 12.13
CA LYS A 194 26.71 31.96 11.32
C LYS A 194 26.24 31.02 10.22
N LEU A 195 25.15 30.28 10.42
CA LEU A 195 24.71 29.22 9.49
C LEU A 195 23.48 29.64 8.69
N PHE A 196 22.48 30.28 9.32
CA PHE A 196 21.21 30.60 8.66
C PHE A 196 21.36 31.48 7.39
N PRO A 197 22.32 32.43 7.29
CA PRO A 197 22.53 33.20 6.07
C PRO A 197 22.95 32.36 4.85
N HIS A 198 23.57 31.20 5.07
CA HIS A 198 24.11 30.33 4.01
C HIS A 198 23.19 29.17 3.65
N LEU A 199 22.08 28.98 4.39
CA LEU A 199 21.19 27.87 4.16
C LEU A 199 20.14 28.18 3.08
N PRO A 200 19.79 27.19 2.24
CA PRO A 200 18.73 27.36 1.27
C PRO A 200 17.38 27.43 1.97
N ARG A 201 16.82 28.65 2.11
CA ARG A 201 15.51 28.89 2.76
C ARG A 201 14.36 28.08 2.16
N ARG A 202 14.47 27.65 0.90
CA ARG A 202 13.46 26.82 0.22
C ARG A 202 13.48 25.35 0.62
N LEU A 203 14.59 24.88 1.19
CA LEU A 203 14.76 23.48 1.59
C LEU A 203 14.44 23.27 3.09
N LEU A 204 14.50 24.34 3.87
CA LEU A 204 14.26 24.32 5.31
C LEU A 204 12.76 24.47 5.60
N VAL A 205 12.27 23.64 6.51
CA VAL A 205 10.90 23.73 7.03
C VAL A 205 10.97 24.48 8.36
N ASP A 206 10.57 25.74 8.34
CA ASP A 206 10.45 26.58 9.53
C ASP A 206 8.97 26.73 9.89
N ASP A 207 8.63 26.35 11.11
CA ASP A 207 7.27 26.42 11.64
C ASP A 207 6.97 27.74 12.37
N GLY A 208 7.96 28.64 12.42
CA GLY A 208 7.89 29.93 13.11
C GLY A 208 7.92 29.82 14.64
N THR A 209 8.04 28.62 15.20
CA THR A 209 8.11 28.36 16.65
C THR A 209 9.45 27.79 17.11
N GLY A 210 10.45 27.80 16.22
CA GLY A 210 11.76 27.19 16.46
C GLY A 210 11.72 25.67 16.37
N SER A 211 10.82 25.13 15.56
CA SER A 211 10.60 23.69 15.34
C SER A 211 10.33 22.90 16.61
N ARG A 212 9.73 23.52 17.63
CA ARG A 212 9.42 22.87 18.92
C ARG A 212 8.25 21.89 18.82
N LEU A 213 7.44 22.00 17.78
CA LEU A 213 6.28 21.16 17.53
C LEU A 213 6.61 19.89 16.74
N PHE A 214 7.86 19.75 16.29
CA PHE A 214 8.38 18.61 15.53
C PHE A 214 9.25 17.69 16.38
#